data_AF-A0A382QXR2-F1
#
_entry.id   AF-A0A382QXR2-F1
#
_cell.length_a   1.000
_cell.length_b   1.000
_cell.length_c   1.000
_cell.angle_alpha   90.00
_cell.angle_beta   90.00
_cell.angle_gamma   90.00
#
_symmetry.space_group_name_H-M   'P 1'
#
loop_
_entity.id
_entity.type
_entity.pdbx_description
1 polymer ?
#
loop_
_entity_poly.entity_id
_entity_poly.type
_entity_poly.pdbx_seq_one_letter_code
_entity_poly.pdbx_strand_id
1 'polypeptide(L)' 'MYKYTLFTVVLFSQLFAGYAVGDTISIEHQNVEFSYCYPNDSLSSTFSLSEYAGNIIMIEMAASW' A
#
# COMPACT_ATOMS: atom_id res chain seq x y z
N MET A 1 -32.59 4.97 -3.37
CA MET A 1 -31.74 5.80 -4.25
C MET A 1 -30.25 5.44 -4.12
N TYR A 2 -29.90 4.14 -4.08
CA TYR A 2 -28.52 3.66 -3.82
C TYR A 2 -27.98 2.67 -4.86
N LYS A 3 -28.76 2.41 -5.92
CA LYS A 3 -28.50 1.33 -6.88
C LYS A 3 -27.15 1.47 -7.60
N TYR A 4 -26.61 2.68 -7.69
CA TYR A 4 -25.34 2.97 -8.34
C TYR A 4 -24.27 3.51 -7.39
N THR A 5 -24.57 3.62 -6.09
CA THR A 5 -23.66 4.27 -5.12
C THR A 5 -22.30 3.59 -5.09
N LEU A 6 -22.25 2.26 -5.07
CA LEU A 6 -20.99 1.51 -5.10
C LEU A 6 -20.17 1.84 -6.37
N PHE A 7 -20.82 1.78 -7.53
CA PHE A 7 -20.17 2.04 -8.82
C PHE A 7 -19.64 3.48 -8.91
N THR A 8 -20.43 4.45 -8.45
CA THR A 8 -20.01 5.85 -8.40
C THR A 8 -18.83 6.05 -7.44
N VAL A 9 -18.82 5.40 -6.28
CA VAL A 9 -17.69 5.51 -5.32
C VAL A 9 -16.40 4.95 -5.91
N VAL A 10 -16.46 3.81 -6.60
CA VAL A 10 -15.28 3.19 -7.23
C VAL A 10 -14.72 4.06 -8.36
N LEU A 11 -15.57 4.68 -9.17
CA LEU A 11 -15.10 5.58 -10.23
C LEU A 11 -14.51 6.87 -9.67
N PHE A 12 -15.13 7.45 -8.63
CA PHE A 12 -14.66 8.69 -8.05
C PHE A 12 -13.37 8.53 -7.23
N SER A 13 -13.12 7.36 -6.61
CA SER A 13 -11.90 7.15 -5.82
C SER A 13 -10.62 7.26 -6.66
N GLN A 14 -10.68 6.91 -7.95
CA GLN A 14 -9.53 7.01 -8.86
C GLN A 14 -9.12 8.47 -9.12
N LEU A 15 -10.05 9.44 -9.03
CA LEU A 15 -9.75 10.86 -9.24
C LEU A 15 -8.90 11.47 -8.12
N PHE A 16 -8.82 10.80 -6.97
CA PHE A 16 -8.09 11.28 -5.79
C PHE A 16 -6.91 10.37 -5.43
N ALA A 17 -6.53 9.44 -6.31
CA ALA A 17 -5.38 8.57 -6.08
C ALA A 17 -4.07 9.37 -6.22
N GLY A 18 -3.13 9.16 -5.29
CA GLY A 18 -1.79 9.77 -5.36
C GLY A 18 -0.86 9.12 -6.39
N TYR A 19 -1.17 7.89 -6.80
CA TYR A 19 -0.43 7.10 -7.80
C TYR A 19 -1.38 6.25 -8.64
N ALA A 20 -1.05 6.06 -9.91
CA ALA A 20 -1.71 5.15 -10.83
C ALA A 20 -0.89 3.85 -11.05
N VAL A 21 -1.52 2.88 -11.71
CA VAL A 21 -0.85 1.61 -12.05
C VAL A 21 0.31 1.87 -13.01
N GLY A 22 1.51 1.43 -12.62
CA GLY A 22 2.74 1.60 -13.40
C GLY A 22 3.54 2.85 -13.04
N ASP A 23 3.01 3.73 -12.21
CA ASP A 23 3.76 4.89 -11.72
C ASP A 23 4.92 4.44 -10.83
N THR A 24 6.04 5.17 -10.94
CA THR A 24 7.14 5.05 -9.99
C THR A 24 6.82 5.87 -8.75
N ILE A 25 6.79 5.22 -7.58
CA ILE A 25 6.59 5.90 -6.29
C ILE A 25 7.74 6.89 -6.06
N SER A 26 7.49 8.05 -5.46
CA SER A 26 8.55 9.05 -5.23
C SER A 26 9.55 8.54 -4.18
N ILE A 27 10.77 9.09 -4.18
CA ILE A 27 11.82 8.69 -3.23
C ILE A 27 11.37 8.95 -1.79
N GLU A 28 10.68 10.07 -1.56
CA GLU A 28 10.16 10.45 -0.24
C GLU A 28 9.15 9.42 0.27
N HIS A 29 8.22 8.98 -0.57
CA HIS A 29 7.23 7.97 -0.20
C HIS A 29 7.81 6.56 -0.09
N GLN A 30 8.84 6.24 -0.87
CA GLN A 30 9.56 4.97 -0.73
C GLN A 30 10.33 4.87 0.60
N ASN A 31 10.82 6.00 1.11
CA ASN A 31 11.57 6.09 2.36
C ASN A 31 10.68 6.17 3.62
N VAL A 32 9.36 6.04 3.48
CA VAL A 32 8.46 5.95 4.65
C VAL A 32 8.75 4.65 5.40
N GLU A 33 8.93 4.76 6.71
CA GLU A 33 9.08 3.61 7.59
C GLU A 33 7.71 3.05 8.02
N PHE A 34 7.51 1.76 7.78
CA PHE A 34 6.34 0.98 8.17
C PHE A 34 6.72 0.06 9.33
N SER A 35 5.90 0.01 10.37
CA SER A 35 6.09 -0.91 11.50
C SER A 35 5.64 -2.33 11.17
N TYR A 36 6.36 -3.33 11.67
CA TYR A 36 5.86 -4.70 11.67
C TYR A 36 4.81 -4.88 12.76
N CYS A 37 3.66 -5.47 12.39
CA CYS A 37 2.65 -5.89 13.36
C CYS A 37 2.86 -7.35 13.83
N TYR A 38 3.48 -8.18 12.99
CA TYR A 38 3.75 -9.59 13.26
C TYR A 38 5.01 -10.07 12.52
N PRO A 39 5.72 -11.08 13.07
CA PRO A 39 5.57 -11.62 14.42
C PRO A 39 6.27 -10.73 15.47
N ASN A 40 5.91 -10.86 16.76
CA ASN A 40 6.46 -10.03 17.85
C ASN A 40 7.98 -10.19 18.07
N ASP A 41 8.60 -11.21 17.47
CA ASP A 41 10.03 -11.52 17.51
C ASP A 41 10.77 -11.08 16.24
N SER A 42 10.18 -10.19 15.43
CA SER A 42 10.86 -9.62 14.26
C SER A 42 12.15 -8.90 14.67
N LEU A 43 13.27 -9.27 14.03
CA LEU A 43 14.61 -8.74 14.31
C LEU A 43 14.73 -7.23 14.04
N SER A 44 13.85 -6.69 13.22
CA SER A 44 13.68 -5.25 13.00
C SER A 44 12.25 -4.84 13.37
N SER A 45 12.11 -3.60 13.85
CA SER A 45 10.81 -3.00 14.19
C SER A 45 10.10 -2.39 13.00
N THR A 46 10.85 -2.04 11.94
CA THR A 46 10.35 -1.29 10.79
C THR A 46 10.97 -1.75 9.47
N PHE A 47 10.33 -1.40 8.36
CA PHE A 47 10.86 -1.52 7.00
C PHE A 47 10.44 -0.32 6.14
N SER A 48 11.18 -0.05 5.08
CA SER A 48 10.82 0.92 4.05
C SER A 48 10.71 0.25 2.68
N LEU A 49 10.01 0.87 1.73
CA LEU A 49 9.92 0.33 0.36
C LEU A 49 11.23 0.52 -0.41
N SER A 50 12.03 1.53 -0.05
CA SER A 50 13.32 1.81 -0.71
C SER A 50 14.35 0.70 -0.50
N GLU A 51 14.27 -0.07 0.59
CA GLU A 51 15.09 -1.27 0.82
C GLU A 51 14.92 -2.32 -0.29
N TYR A 52 13.77 -2.32 -0.98
CA TYR A 52 13.44 -3.28 -2.02
C TYR A 52 13.49 -2.69 -3.43
N ALA A 53 14.10 -1.52 -3.62
CA ALA A 53 14.21 -0.86 -4.92
C ALA A 53 14.82 -1.80 -5.99
N GLY A 54 14.12 -1.95 -7.12
CA GLY A 54 14.52 -2.85 -8.21
C GLY A 54 14.05 -4.31 -8.07
N ASN A 55 13.43 -4.68 -6.95
CA ASN A 55 12.83 -5.99 -6.76
C ASN A 55 11.33 -5.99 -7.09
N ILE A 56 10.78 -7.17 -7.37
CA ILE A 56 9.33 -7.38 -7.44
C ILE A 56 8.84 -7.75 -6.04
N ILE A 57 7.97 -6.92 -5.48
CA ILE A 57 7.33 -7.16 -4.20
C ILE A 57 5.86 -7.55 -4.41
N MET A 58 5.40 -8.58 -3.72
CA MET A 58 4.00 -8.97 -3.64
C MET A 58 3.51 -8.71 -2.23
N ILE A 59 2.56 -7.79 -2.07
CA ILE A 59 1.95 -7.48 -0.78
C ILE A 59 0.69 -8.31 -0.64
N GLU A 60 0.71 -9.29 0.26
CA GLU A 60 -0.46 -10.08 0.62
C GLU A 60 -1.12 -9.46 1.87
N MET A 61 -2.45 -9.32 1.81
CA MET A 61 -3.26 -8.91 2.95
C MET A 61 -4.15 -10.08 3.37
N ALA A 62 -3.94 -10.58 4.58
CA ALA A 62 -4.75 -11.63 5.19
C ALA A 62 -5.44 -11.11 6.46
N ALA A 63 -6.65 -11.61 6.74
CA ALA A 63 -7.32 -11.32 7.99
C ALA A 63 -6.69 -12.14 9.13
N SER A 64 -6.34 -11.48 10.24
CA SER A 64 -5.99 -12.15 11.49
C SER A 64 -7.25 -12.48 12.28
N TRP A 65 -7.34 -13.69 12.84
CA TRP A 65 -8.42 -14.15 13.73
C TRP A 65 -8.04 -14.02 15.20
#